data_AF-A0A968PIF5-F1
#
_entry.id   AF-A0A968PIF5-F1
#
_cell.length_a   1.000
_cell.length_b   1.000
_cell.length_c   1.000
_cell.angle_alpha   90.00
_cell.angle_beta   90.00
_cell.angle_gamma   90.00
#
_symmetry.space_group_name_H-M   'P 1'
#
loop_
_entity.id
_entity.type
_entity.pdbx_description
1 polymer ?
#
loop_
_entity_poly.entity_id
_entity_poly.type
_entity_poly.pdbx_seq_one_letter_code
_entity_poly.pdbx_strand_id
1 'polypeptide(L)'
;MARRRALIGPTARHPEPGAPPQGGTVYLCAADRDGLMVSMIQSNFWGFGSGIVVPDWGIALQNRGYGFSTDPQHPNVLVPGKRPYHTIIPGFLTRNGQAVGPFGVMGGPMQPQGHTQVVINMLDYAMNPQA
;
A
#
# COMPACT_ATOMS: atom_id res chain seq x y z
N MET A 1 19.37 0.99 1.21
CA MET A 1 20.11 2.23 0.93
C MET A 1 21.62 2.10 1.19
N ALA A 2 22.07 1.69 2.39
CA ALA A 2 23.51 1.61 2.75
C ALA A 2 24.39 0.81 1.76
N ARG A 3 23.90 -0.33 1.23
CA ARG A 3 24.66 -1.19 0.30
C ARG A 3 24.91 -0.56 -1.08
N ARG A 4 23.98 0.26 -1.60
CA ARG A 4 24.17 0.96 -2.89
C ARG A 4 25.06 2.18 -2.76
N ARG A 5 25.08 2.85 -1.59
CA ARG A 5 26.01 3.96 -1.32
C ARG A 5 27.48 3.55 -1.48
N ALA A 6 27.83 2.31 -1.13
CA ALA A 6 29.18 1.77 -1.32
C ALA A 6 29.60 1.65 -2.80
N LEU A 7 28.65 1.76 -3.75
CA LEU A 7 28.94 1.72 -5.18
C LEU A 7 29.31 3.10 -5.75
N ILE A 8 29.19 4.18 -4.97
CA ILE A 8 29.56 5.54 -5.39
C ILE A 8 31.09 5.65 -5.31
N GLY A 9 31.72 6.00 -6.43
CA GLY A 9 33.16 6.25 -6.50
C GLY A 9 33.48 7.62 -7.11
N PRO A 10 34.77 7.95 -7.25
CA PRO A 10 35.22 9.25 -7.76
C PRO A 10 34.94 9.45 -9.27
N THR A 11 34.61 8.37 -9.99
CA THR A 11 34.33 8.39 -11.43
C THR A 11 32.93 7.86 -11.72
N ALA A 12 32.31 8.39 -12.78
CA ALA A 12 31.03 7.90 -13.28
C ALA A 12 31.15 6.42 -13.70
N ARG A 13 30.13 5.63 -13.36
CA ARG A 13 30.05 4.20 -13.69
C ARG A 13 28.77 3.94 -14.45
N HIS A 14 28.75 2.89 -15.26
CA HIS A 14 27.49 2.40 -15.82
C HIS A 14 26.57 1.92 -14.69
N PRO A 15 25.31 2.41 -14.63
CA PRO A 15 24.39 2.00 -13.58
C PRO A 15 23.87 0.58 -13.85
N GLU A 16 24.08 -0.31 -12.89
CA GLU A 16 23.49 -1.66 -12.91
C GLU A 16 22.10 -1.65 -12.25
N PRO A 17 21.10 -2.36 -12.82
CA PRO A 17 19.78 -2.48 -12.25
C PRO A 17 19.85 -3.10 -10.85
N GLY A 18 19.07 -2.56 -9.91
CA GLY A 18 18.94 -3.10 -8.56
C GLY A 18 17.81 -4.10 -8.42
N ALA A 19 17.82 -4.84 -7.32
CA ALA A 19 16.62 -5.54 -6.86
C ALA A 19 15.62 -4.49 -6.35
N PRO A 20 14.43 -4.35 -6.95
CA PRO A 20 13.40 -3.48 -6.43
C PRO A 20 12.93 -3.98 -5.04
N PRO A 21 12.53 -3.07 -4.14
CA PRO A 21 11.98 -3.47 -2.85
C PRO A 21 10.79 -4.42 -3.04
N GLN A 22 10.69 -5.45 -2.20
CA GLN A 22 9.57 -6.37 -2.20
C GLN A 22 8.35 -5.67 -1.56
N GLY A 23 7.52 -5.05 -2.39
CA GLY A 23 6.30 -4.37 -1.94
C GLY A 23 5.89 -3.24 -2.88
N GLY A 24 4.59 -3.06 -3.05
CA GLY A 24 4.05 -2.03 -3.94
C GLY A 24 2.57 -1.79 -3.64
N THR A 25 2.32 -0.97 -2.64
CA THR A 25 1.00 -0.35 -2.43
C THR A 25 1.18 1.13 -2.64
N VAL A 26 0.26 1.77 -3.35
CA VAL A 26 0.18 3.22 -3.47
C VAL A 26 -1.07 3.66 -2.73
N TYR A 27 -0.88 4.50 -1.72
CA TYR A 27 -1.95 5.26 -1.10
C TYR A 27 -1.98 6.67 -1.70
N LEU A 28 -3.18 7.18 -1.95
CA LEU A 28 -3.42 8.53 -2.43
C LEU A 28 -4.60 9.12 -1.66
N CYS A 29 -4.45 10.37 -1.23
CA CYS A 29 -5.55 11.17 -0.75
C CYS A 29 -5.66 12.48 -1.53
N ALA A 30 -6.88 12.99 -1.62
CA ALA A 30 -7.18 14.28 -2.22
C ALA A 30 -8.31 14.96 -1.43
N ALA A 31 -8.30 16.29 -1.41
CA ALA A 31 -9.37 17.10 -0.86
C ALA A 31 -9.53 18.37 -1.70
N ASP A 32 -10.75 18.85 -1.85
CA ASP A 32 -11.03 20.14 -2.51
C ASP A 32 -11.63 21.18 -1.54
N ARG A 33 -11.83 22.39 -2.05
CA ARG A 33 -12.37 23.52 -1.28
C ARG A 33 -13.86 23.38 -0.97
N ASP A 34 -14.58 22.55 -1.71
CA ASP A 34 -16.02 22.36 -1.59
C ASP A 34 -16.34 21.21 -0.59
N GLY A 35 -15.30 20.58 -0.03
CA GLY A 35 -15.39 19.59 1.04
C GLY A 35 -15.38 18.14 0.56
N LEU A 36 -15.18 17.89 -0.74
CA LEU A 36 -14.99 16.53 -1.24
C LEU A 36 -13.60 16.04 -0.81
N MET A 37 -13.56 14.83 -0.25
CA MET A 37 -12.30 14.19 0.16
C MET A 37 -12.28 12.72 -0.27
N VAL A 38 -11.13 12.26 -0.74
CA VAL A 38 -10.92 10.90 -1.25
C VAL A 38 -9.81 10.22 -0.46
N SER A 39 -10.08 9.00 -0.01
CA SER A 39 -9.08 8.07 0.51
C SER A 39 -9.00 6.87 -0.42
N MET A 40 -7.92 6.77 -1.20
CA MET A 40 -7.77 5.74 -2.23
C MET A 40 -6.49 4.95 -1.99
N ILE A 41 -6.59 3.63 -2.12
CA ILE A 41 -5.44 2.74 -2.01
C ILE A 41 -5.51 1.68 -3.12
N GLN A 42 -4.38 1.48 -3.81
CA GLN A 42 -4.27 0.49 -4.88
C GLN A 42 -2.95 -0.28 -4.79
N SER A 43 -2.95 -1.53 -5.25
CA SER A 43 -1.79 -2.41 -5.16
C SER A 43 -1.93 -3.64 -6.03
N ASN A 44 -0.85 -4.02 -6.72
CA ASN A 44 -0.69 -5.31 -7.38
C ASN A 44 -0.33 -6.45 -6.41
N PHE A 45 -0.41 -6.19 -5.10
CA PHE A 45 0.08 -6.99 -3.98
C PHE A 45 1.61 -6.95 -3.85
N TRP A 46 2.34 -7.89 -4.45
CA TRP A 46 3.80 -7.92 -4.35
C TRP A 46 4.46 -7.13 -5.50
N GLY A 47 4.85 -5.89 -5.24
CA GLY A 47 5.59 -5.08 -6.21
C GLY A 47 4.84 -4.95 -7.54
N PHE A 48 5.44 -5.44 -8.63
CA PHE A 48 4.82 -5.45 -9.97
C PHE A 48 3.64 -6.43 -10.10
N GLY A 49 3.44 -7.34 -9.14
CA GLY A 49 2.38 -8.35 -9.17
C GLY A 49 2.91 -9.73 -9.55
N SER A 50 2.25 -10.41 -10.48
CA SER A 50 2.60 -11.77 -10.89
C SER A 50 3.86 -11.86 -11.77
N GLY A 51 4.35 -10.71 -12.27
CA GLY A 51 5.36 -10.66 -13.32
C GLY A 51 4.78 -10.87 -14.72
N ILE A 52 3.48 -11.15 -14.84
CA ILE A 52 2.78 -11.28 -16.12
C ILE A 52 2.27 -9.90 -16.53
N VAL A 53 2.69 -9.45 -17.71
CA VAL A 53 2.23 -8.21 -18.33
C VAL A 53 1.45 -8.58 -19.58
N VAL A 54 0.26 -7.99 -19.75
CA VAL A 54 -0.53 -8.17 -20.97
C VAL A 54 0.29 -7.59 -22.15
N PRO A 55 0.61 -8.41 -23.18
CA PRO A 55 1.36 -7.95 -24.35
C PRO A 55 0.72 -6.71 -24.96
N ASP A 56 1.53 -5.77 -25.47
CA ASP A 56 1.10 -4.52 -26.12
C ASP A 56 0.36 -3.48 -25.26
N TRP A 57 -0.17 -3.87 -24.09
CA TRP A 57 -0.96 -2.97 -23.22
C TRP A 57 -0.20 -2.49 -21.99
N GLY A 58 0.90 -3.14 -21.62
CA GLY A 58 1.68 -2.77 -20.43
C GLY A 58 0.95 -2.98 -19.10
N ILE A 59 -0.16 -3.73 -19.10
CA ILE A 59 -0.96 -3.99 -17.90
C ILE A 59 -0.32 -5.13 -17.12
N ALA A 60 0.34 -4.81 -16.01
CA ALA A 60 0.89 -5.80 -15.09
C ALA A 60 -0.23 -6.42 -14.23
N LEU A 61 -0.40 -7.73 -14.30
CA LEU A 61 -1.43 -8.46 -13.55
C LEU A 61 -1.03 -8.63 -12.08
N GLN A 62 -1.95 -8.34 -11.18
CA GLN A 62 -1.74 -8.54 -9.74
C GLN A 62 -1.56 -10.02 -9.38
N ASN A 63 -0.84 -10.31 -8.29
CA ASN A 63 -0.75 -11.65 -7.70
C ASN A 63 -1.52 -11.79 -6.38
N ARG A 64 -2.59 -11.01 -6.22
CA ARG A 64 -3.44 -10.97 -5.01
C ARG A 64 -4.01 -12.32 -4.59
N GLY A 65 -4.17 -13.25 -5.53
CA GLY A 65 -4.60 -14.64 -5.24
C GLY A 65 -3.69 -15.37 -4.24
N TYR A 66 -2.44 -14.94 -4.08
CA TYR A 66 -1.53 -15.44 -3.04
C TYR A 66 -2.08 -15.20 -1.62
N GLY A 67 -3.05 -14.30 -1.45
CA GLY A 67 -3.74 -14.11 -0.18
C GLY A 67 -4.68 -15.24 0.22
N PHE A 68 -4.99 -16.21 -0.63
CA PHE A 68 -5.84 -17.36 -0.28
C PHE A 68 -5.11 -18.40 0.56
N SER A 69 -5.87 -19.13 1.37
CA SER A 69 -5.43 -20.39 1.98
C SER A 69 -5.72 -21.58 1.06
N THR A 70 -4.87 -22.60 1.13
CA THR A 70 -5.08 -23.91 0.48
C THR A 70 -5.73 -24.93 1.42
N ASP A 71 -5.88 -24.61 2.71
CA ASP A 71 -6.59 -25.45 3.67
C ASP A 71 -8.11 -25.38 3.42
N PRO A 72 -8.78 -26.51 3.11
CA PRO A 72 -10.22 -26.57 2.88
C PRO A 72 -11.08 -26.06 4.04
N GLN A 73 -10.58 -26.13 5.28
CA GLN A 73 -11.31 -25.69 6.47
C GLN A 73 -11.11 -24.21 6.80
N HIS A 74 -10.16 -23.54 6.13
CA HIS A 74 -9.85 -22.15 6.42
C HIS A 74 -10.94 -21.20 5.85
N PRO A 75 -11.40 -20.19 6.61
CA PRO A 75 -12.44 -19.27 6.13
C PRO A 75 -12.03 -18.48 4.89
N ASN A 76 -10.73 -18.36 4.63
CA ASN A 76 -10.14 -17.76 3.42
C ASN A 76 -9.60 -18.81 2.41
N VAL A 77 -10.18 -20.00 2.34
CA VAL A 77 -9.87 -21.01 1.31
C VAL A 77 -10.14 -20.48 -0.11
N LEU A 78 -9.29 -20.87 -1.07
CA LEU A 78 -9.45 -20.60 -2.51
C LEU A 78 -10.67 -21.35 -3.08
N VAL A 79 -11.65 -20.60 -3.58
CA VAL A 79 -12.78 -21.14 -4.37
C VAL A 79 -13.12 -20.20 -5.54
N PRO A 80 -13.69 -20.70 -6.65
CA PRO A 80 -14.05 -19.88 -7.80
C PRO A 80 -14.94 -18.69 -7.43
N GLY A 81 -14.65 -17.51 -7.98
CA GLY A 81 -15.44 -16.28 -7.79
C GLY A 81 -15.31 -15.60 -6.42
N LYS A 82 -14.61 -16.20 -5.44
CA LYS A 82 -14.35 -15.57 -4.14
C LYS A 82 -13.24 -14.53 -4.25
N ARG A 83 -13.26 -13.52 -3.39
CA ARG A 83 -12.15 -12.58 -3.20
C ARG A 83 -11.27 -13.03 -2.02
N PRO A 84 -9.94 -12.98 -2.12
CA PRO A 84 -9.07 -13.33 -1.01
C PRO A 84 -9.20 -12.30 0.11
N TYR A 85 -8.64 -12.60 1.28
CA TYR A 85 -8.32 -11.57 2.27
C TYR A 85 -7.49 -10.44 1.62
N HIS A 86 -7.94 -9.19 1.78
CA HIS A 86 -7.27 -8.02 1.23
C HIS A 86 -6.52 -7.26 2.33
N THR A 87 -5.24 -6.99 2.08
CA THR A 87 -4.41 -6.18 2.98
C THR A 87 -4.62 -4.68 2.82
N ILE A 88 -5.23 -4.23 1.72
CA ILE A 88 -5.41 -2.81 1.42
C ILE A 88 -6.58 -2.24 2.23
N ILE A 89 -6.33 -1.16 2.97
CA ILE A 89 -7.33 -0.50 3.80
C ILE A 89 -7.18 1.02 3.67
N PRO A 90 -8.07 1.74 2.98
CA PRO A 90 -8.08 3.20 3.00
C PRO A 90 -8.78 3.68 4.29
N GLY A 91 -8.14 4.57 5.05
CA GLY A 91 -8.69 5.14 6.27
C GLY A 91 -9.41 6.48 6.01
N PHE A 92 -10.43 6.78 6.80
CA PHE A 92 -11.10 8.07 6.78
C PHE A 92 -11.56 8.42 8.20
N LEU A 93 -11.22 9.63 8.65
CA LEU A 93 -11.54 10.09 10.00
C LEU A 93 -12.73 11.04 9.98
N THR A 94 -13.67 10.83 10.89
CA THR A 94 -14.81 11.72 11.14
C THR A 94 -14.89 12.07 12.62
N ARG A 95 -15.44 13.24 12.93
CA ARG A 95 -15.68 13.71 14.30
C ARG A 95 -17.05 14.37 14.37
N ASN A 96 -17.93 13.87 15.23
CA ASN A 96 -19.29 14.39 15.39
C ASN A 96 -20.06 14.49 14.06
N GLY A 97 -19.92 13.48 13.20
CA GLY A 97 -20.54 13.45 11.88
C GLY A 97 -19.88 14.35 10.83
N GLN A 98 -18.82 15.08 11.17
CA GLN A 98 -18.07 15.93 10.24
C GLN A 98 -16.81 15.22 9.75
N ALA A 99 -16.48 15.38 8.47
CA ALA A 99 -15.24 14.86 7.91
C ALA A 99 -14.03 15.59 8.49
N VAL A 100 -13.07 14.84 9.04
CA VAL A 100 -11.75 15.36 9.44
C VAL A 100 -10.77 15.18 8.29
N GLY A 101 -10.73 13.98 7.71
CA GLY A 101 -9.96 13.77 6.49
C GLY A 101 -9.57 12.31 6.20
N PRO A 102 -9.07 12.07 4.97
CA PRO A 102 -8.54 10.78 4.54
C PRO A 102 -7.16 10.53 5.15
N PHE A 103 -6.88 9.27 5.51
CA PHE A 103 -5.54 8.85 5.92
C PHE A 103 -5.24 7.42 5.46
N GLY A 104 -3.97 7.09 5.35
CA GLY A 104 -3.54 5.75 4.97
C GLY A 104 -2.04 5.56 5.11
N VAL A 105 -1.64 4.35 5.46
CA VAL A 105 -0.22 3.96 5.53
C VAL A 105 -0.03 2.78 4.59
N MET A 106 1.10 2.73 3.88
CA MET A 106 1.42 1.62 2.96
C MET A 106 2.23 0.55 3.70
N GLY A 107 2.10 -0.74 3.32
CA GLY A 107 2.97 -1.80 3.86
C GLY A 107 2.33 -3.16 4.14
N GLY A 108 1.32 -3.60 3.40
CA GLY A 108 0.77 -4.95 3.56
C GLY A 108 0.20 -5.19 4.97
N PRO A 109 0.68 -6.18 5.75
CA PRO A 109 0.24 -6.41 7.13
C PRO A 109 0.58 -5.27 8.13
N MET A 110 1.45 -4.34 7.78
CA MET A 110 1.74 -3.16 8.61
C MET A 110 0.58 -2.15 8.61
N GLN A 111 -0.28 -2.14 7.57
CA GLN A 111 -1.29 -1.08 7.41
C GLN A 111 -2.18 -0.89 8.65
N PRO A 112 -2.75 -1.93 9.29
CA PRO A 112 -3.57 -1.76 10.49
C PRO A 112 -2.78 -1.15 11.65
N GLN A 113 -1.52 -1.55 11.85
CA GLN A 113 -0.66 -1.04 12.92
C GLN A 113 -0.33 0.43 12.68
N GLY A 114 0.02 0.79 11.44
CA GLY A 114 0.27 2.17 11.04
C GLY A 114 -0.96 3.06 11.15
N HIS A 115 -2.14 2.54 10.79
CA HIS A 115 -3.41 3.25 10.97
C HIS A 115 -3.67 3.58 12.43
N THR A 116 -3.48 2.62 13.34
CA THR A 116 -3.61 2.85 14.78
C THR A 116 -2.63 3.92 15.26
N GLN A 117 -1.37 3.87 14.84
CA GLN A 117 -0.36 4.85 15.22
C GLN A 117 -0.72 6.26 14.74
N VAL A 118 -1.18 6.41 13.49
CA VAL A 118 -1.61 7.72 12.94
C VAL A 118 -2.76 8.30 13.76
N VAL A 119 -3.77 7.48 14.08
CA VAL A 119 -4.93 7.93 14.86
C VAL A 119 -4.55 8.32 16.28
N ILE A 120 -3.73 7.51 16.97
CA ILE A 120 -3.23 7.81 18.32
C ILE A 120 -2.40 9.10 18.31
N ASN A 121 -1.47 9.25 17.36
CA ASN A 121 -0.63 10.43 17.27
C ASN A 121 -1.46 11.71 17.07
N MET A 122 -2.50 11.64 16.23
CA MET A 122 -3.38 12.78 15.97
C MET A 122 -4.29 13.10 17.16
N LEU A 123 -4.90 12.09 17.78
CA LEU A 123 -5.94 12.29 18.79
C LEU A 123 -5.39 12.42 20.21
N ASP A 124 -4.44 11.57 20.59
CA ASP A 124 -3.93 11.50 21.96
C ASP A 124 -2.70 12.39 22.16
N TYR A 125 -1.83 12.47 21.15
CA TYR A 125 -0.61 13.28 21.20
C TYR A 125 -0.73 14.64 20.49
N ALA A 126 -1.91 14.94 19.91
CA ALA A 126 -2.19 16.19 19.20
C ALA A 126 -1.13 16.56 18.15
N MET A 127 -0.49 15.55 17.53
CA MET A 127 0.49 15.76 16.49
C MET A 127 -0.20 16.24 15.21
N ASN A 128 0.43 17.18 14.51
CA ASN A 128 -0.03 17.56 13.19
C ASN A 128 0.26 16.44 12.16
N PRO A 129 -0.38 16.43 10.98
CA PRO A 129 -0.26 15.33 10.03
C PRO A 129 1.15 15.02 9.49
N GLN A 130 2.12 15.94 9.66
CA GLN A 130 3.48 15.82 9.13
C GLN A 130 4.53 15.46 10.21
N ALA A 131 4.19 15.61 11.48
CA ALA A 131 5.10 15.48 12.62
C ALA A 131 5.51 14.04 12.95
#